data_AF-C1B688-F1
#
_entry.id   AF-C1B688-F1
#
_cell.length_a   1.000
_cell.length_b   1.000
_cell.length_c   1.000
_cell.angle_alpha   90.00
_cell.angle_beta   90.00
_cell.angle_gamma   90.00
#
_symmetry.space_group_name_H-M   'P 1'
#
loop_
_entity.id
_entity.type
_entity.pdbx_description
1 polymer ?
#
loop_
_entity_poly.entity_id
_entity_poly.type
_entity_poly.pdbx_seq_one_letter_code
_entity_poly.pdbx_strand_id
1 'polypeptide(L)'
;MRRSRRRLGGSASWCSRDSPIKPVKWSSSPPAPPAPTTRTGVGTEHLLVGILDAGGPGASALTSWGVSAPALESKLQGASAPAASAPAAGHIPFTPKTKKVLEASLRQTALLGHEEIGTDHLLLALLDDPASTGAENPHPPL
;
A
#
# COMPACT_ATOMS: atom_id res chain seq x y z
N MET A 1 -52.69 -33.10 17.73
CA MET A 1 -52.09 -33.67 18.95
C MET A 1 -50.57 -33.76 18.83
N ARG A 2 -49.87 -33.75 19.97
CA ARG A 2 -48.43 -33.50 20.18
C ARG A 2 -47.49 -34.67 19.86
N ARG A 3 -46.29 -34.29 19.39
CA ARG A 3 -44.91 -34.75 19.71
C ARG A 3 -44.59 -36.26 19.69
N SER A 4 -43.49 -36.62 19.01
CA SER A 4 -42.20 -36.79 19.69
C SER A 4 -41.06 -37.13 18.71
N ARG A 5 -40.00 -36.31 18.72
CA ARG A 5 -38.70 -36.60 18.12
C ARG A 5 -37.97 -37.65 18.96
N ARG A 6 -37.32 -38.63 18.33
CA ARG A 6 -36.15 -39.31 18.89
C ARG A 6 -35.03 -39.33 17.85
N ARG A 7 -33.94 -38.64 18.20
CA ARG A 7 -32.63 -38.66 17.57
C ARG A 7 -31.95 -39.95 18.07
N LEU A 8 -31.49 -40.82 17.18
CA LEU A 8 -30.52 -41.85 17.52
C LEU A 8 -29.24 -41.54 16.75
N GLY A 9 -28.16 -41.33 17.50
CA GLY A 9 -26.83 -41.07 16.98
C GLY A 9 -26.20 -42.34 16.45
N GLY A 10 -25.61 -42.25 15.26
CA GLY A 10 -24.70 -43.25 14.74
C GLY A 10 -23.28 -42.90 15.13
N SER A 11 -22.66 -43.73 15.97
CA SER A 11 -21.21 -43.74 16.18
C SER A 11 -20.56 -44.51 15.04
N ALA A 12 -19.77 -43.84 14.20
CA ALA A 12 -18.80 -44.52 13.36
C ALA A 12 -17.52 -44.73 14.19
N SER A 13 -17.22 -45.99 14.50
CA SER A 13 -15.99 -46.45 15.15
C SER A 13 -15.03 -46.93 14.08
N TRP A 14 -13.80 -46.39 14.03
CA TRP A 14 -12.65 -47.02 13.37
C TRP A 14 -11.34 -46.81 14.19
N CYS A 15 -10.83 -47.94 14.68
CA CYS A 15 -9.44 -48.36 14.95
C CYS A 15 -8.41 -47.53 15.76
N SER A 16 -8.13 -48.04 16.98
CA SER A 16 -6.82 -48.45 17.54
C SER A 16 -5.50 -47.85 17.00
N ARG A 17 -4.75 -47.13 17.85
CA ARG A 17 -3.58 -47.61 18.64
C ARG A 17 -2.82 -46.44 19.28
N ASP A 18 -2.67 -46.53 20.60
CA ASP A 18 -1.54 -46.10 21.43
C ASP A 18 -0.67 -44.91 20.97
N SER A 19 -0.97 -43.73 21.51
CA SER A 19 0.01 -42.66 21.78
C SER A 19 -0.61 -41.64 22.75
N PRO A 20 0.02 -41.30 23.89
CA PRO A 20 -0.50 -40.29 24.80
C PRO A 20 -0.15 -38.89 24.29
N ILE A 21 -0.72 -38.49 23.16
CA ILE A 21 -0.67 -37.09 22.73
C ILE A 21 -1.87 -36.39 23.35
N LYS A 22 -1.61 -35.59 24.39
CA LYS A 22 -2.62 -34.76 25.05
C LYS A 22 -3.33 -33.90 24.01
N PRO A 23 -4.66 -33.75 24.04
CA PRO A 23 -5.35 -32.90 23.10
C PRO A 23 -4.86 -31.46 23.29
N VAL A 24 -4.23 -30.90 22.26
CA VAL A 24 -3.92 -29.49 22.19
C VAL A 24 -5.25 -28.73 22.19
N LYS A 25 -5.54 -28.00 23.27
CA LYS A 25 -6.64 -27.05 23.28
C LYS A 25 -6.26 -25.91 22.34
N TRP A 26 -6.84 -25.92 21.14
CA TRP A 26 -6.81 -24.76 20.24
C TRP A 26 -7.72 -23.67 20.83
N SER A 27 -7.29 -22.99 21.89
CA SER A 27 -7.90 -21.71 22.26
C SER A 27 -7.22 -20.62 21.44
N SER A 28 -7.46 -20.62 20.14
CA SER A 28 -7.00 -19.54 19.28
C SER A 28 -8.18 -19.18 18.40
N SER A 29 -8.95 -18.19 18.88
CA SER A 29 -9.76 -17.38 17.98
C SER A 29 -8.89 -17.04 16.76
N PRO A 30 -9.41 -17.14 15.52
CA PRO A 30 -8.68 -16.66 14.36
C PRO A 30 -8.26 -15.21 14.64
N PRO A 31 -7.02 -14.81 14.26
CA PRO A 31 -6.63 -13.41 14.40
C PRO A 31 -7.69 -12.56 13.71
N ALA A 32 -8.13 -11.48 14.36
CA ALA A 32 -9.05 -10.55 13.76
C ALA A 32 -8.54 -10.17 12.37
N PRO A 33 -9.41 -10.08 11.34
CA PRO A 33 -8.98 -9.60 10.04
C PRO A 33 -8.24 -8.27 10.24
N PRO A 34 -7.13 -8.01 9.50
CA PRO A 34 -6.45 -6.73 9.61
C PRO A 34 -7.51 -5.64 9.42
N ALA A 35 -7.48 -4.63 10.30
CA ALA A 35 -8.36 -3.47 10.17
C ALA A 35 -8.31 -2.98 8.71
N PRO A 36 -9.44 -2.53 8.13
CA PRO A 36 -9.43 -2.01 6.77
C PRO A 36 -8.33 -0.97 6.71
N THR A 37 -7.27 -1.26 5.94
CA THR A 37 -6.20 -0.30 5.72
C THR A 37 -6.84 0.78 4.87
N THR A 38 -7.40 1.79 5.52
CA THR A 38 -7.77 3.04 4.86
C THR A 38 -6.46 3.53 4.25
N ARG A 39 -6.28 3.30 2.94
CA ARG A 39 -5.13 3.85 2.20
C ARG A 39 -5.40 5.34 1.96
N THR A 40 -5.68 6.05 3.04
CA THR A 40 -5.91 7.49 3.12
C THR A 40 -4.56 8.14 3.42
N GLY A 41 -3.61 7.95 2.51
CA GLY A 41 -2.24 8.44 2.66
C GLY A 41 -1.70 8.95 1.35
N VAL A 42 -0.85 9.97 1.40
CA VAL A 42 -0.27 10.61 0.22
C VAL A 42 0.85 9.71 -0.33
N GLY A 43 0.54 9.01 -1.43
CA GLY A 43 1.44 8.12 -2.18
C GLY A 43 2.33 8.85 -3.19
N THR A 44 3.22 8.12 -3.87
CA THR A 44 4.08 8.67 -4.93
C THR A 44 3.27 9.13 -6.14
N GLU A 45 2.10 8.52 -6.36
CA GLU A 45 1.15 8.94 -7.38
C GLU A 45 0.60 10.35 -7.11
N HIS A 46 0.42 10.72 -5.84
CA HIS A 46 0.00 12.08 -5.48
C HIS A 46 1.12 13.09 -5.72
N LEU A 47 2.38 12.70 -5.50
CA LEU A 47 3.53 13.55 -5.86
C LEU A 47 3.59 13.80 -7.36
N LEU A 48 3.38 12.77 -8.18
CA LEU A 48 3.38 12.90 -9.65
C LEU A 48 2.27 13.83 -10.14
N VAL A 49 1.07 13.78 -9.55
CA VAL A 49 0.01 14.77 -9.83
C VAL A 49 0.48 16.17 -9.43
N GLY A 50 1.03 16.31 -8.22
CA GLY A 50 1.53 17.59 -7.73
C GLY A 50 2.65 18.19 -8.58
N ILE A 51 3.55 17.37 -9.13
CA ILE A 51 4.60 17.82 -10.06
C ILE A 51 3.95 18.37 -11.33
N LEU A 52 2.97 17.67 -11.90
CA LEU A 52 2.28 18.09 -13.12
C LEU A 52 1.47 19.38 -12.91
N ASP A 53 0.84 19.53 -11.75
CA ASP A 53 0.07 20.73 -11.38
C ASP A 53 0.96 21.95 -11.12
N ALA A 54 2.08 21.76 -10.41
CA ALA A 54 3.05 22.82 -10.13
C ALA A 54 3.81 23.31 -11.38
N GLY A 55 3.95 22.47 -12.40
CA GLY A 55 4.65 22.82 -13.64
C GLY A 55 6.18 22.77 -13.53
N GLY A 56 6.86 23.51 -14.40
CA GLY A 56 8.32 23.55 -14.47
C GLY A 56 8.96 22.37 -15.21
N PRO A 57 10.27 22.13 -15.05
CA PRO A 57 10.98 21.20 -15.91
C PRO A 57 10.65 19.73 -15.58
N GLY A 58 10.29 19.41 -14.32
CA GLY A 58 9.82 18.08 -13.95
C GLY A 58 8.47 17.72 -14.59
N ALA A 59 7.54 18.68 -14.62
CA ALA A 59 6.26 18.52 -15.33
C ALA A 59 6.45 18.40 -16.84
N SER A 60 7.38 19.18 -17.40
CA SER A 60 7.72 19.16 -18.82
C SER A 60 8.32 17.80 -19.22
N ALA A 61 9.20 17.24 -18.41
CA ALA A 61 9.77 15.91 -18.61
C ALA A 61 8.68 14.82 -18.58
N LEU A 62 7.81 14.81 -17.57
CA LEU A 62 6.68 13.88 -17.48
C LEU A 62 5.76 13.97 -18.70
N THR A 63 5.42 15.19 -19.13
CA THR A 63 4.59 15.42 -20.31
C THR A 63 5.27 14.94 -21.59
N SER A 64 6.60 15.14 -21.70
CA SER A 64 7.38 14.65 -22.85
C SER A 64 7.43 13.12 -22.93
N TRP A 65 7.30 12.43 -21.80
CA TRP A 65 7.15 10.97 -21.71
C TRP A 65 5.70 10.49 -21.85
N GLY A 66 4.76 11.39 -22.16
CA GLY A 66 3.35 11.05 -22.37
C GLY A 66 2.54 10.84 -21.09
N VAL A 67 3.04 11.26 -19.93
CA VAL A 67 2.30 11.23 -18.66
C VAL A 67 1.44 12.49 -18.56
N SER A 68 0.15 12.33 -18.22
CA SER A 68 -0.77 13.45 -18.02
C SER A 68 -1.47 13.38 -16.67
N ALA A 69 -1.75 14.56 -16.08
CA ALA A 69 -2.47 14.69 -14.81
C ALA A 69 -3.83 13.98 -14.82
N PRO A 70 -4.71 14.16 -15.83
CA PRO A 70 -6.02 13.50 -15.83
C PRO A 70 -5.92 11.97 -15.88
N ALA A 71 -4.93 11.41 -16.58
CA ALA A 71 -4.71 9.97 -16.61
C ALA A 71 -4.28 9.42 -15.23
N LEU A 72 -3.51 10.20 -14.47
CA LEU A 72 -3.04 9.82 -13.16
C LEU A 72 -4.12 9.99 -12.07
N GLU A 73 -4.90 11.06 -12.14
CA GLU A 73 -6.08 11.27 -11.29
C GLU A 73 -7.09 10.14 -11.45
N SER A 74 -7.36 9.73 -12.69
CA SER A 74 -8.25 8.60 -12.98
C SER A 74 -7.77 7.31 -12.30
N LYS A 75 -6.44 7.07 -12.29
CA LYS A 75 -5.83 5.92 -11.59
C LYS A 75 -5.98 6.03 -10.08
N LEU A 76 -5.84 7.23 -9.51
CA LEU A 76 -6.03 7.48 -8.09
C LEU A 76 -7.48 7.25 -7.64
N GLN A 77 -8.44 7.74 -8.43
CA GLN A 77 -9.87 7.58 -8.16
C GLN A 77 -10.31 6.12 -8.26
N GLY A 78 -9.78 5.36 -9.22
CA GLY A 78 -10.05 3.92 -9.34
C GLY A 78 -9.46 3.07 -8.21
N ALA A 79 -8.43 3.58 -7.52
CA ALA A 79 -7.70 2.85 -6.48
C ALA A 79 -8.11 3.26 -5.05
N SER A 80 -9.06 4.19 -4.91
CA SER A 80 -9.68 4.59 -3.65
C SER A 80 -11.07 3.96 -3.56
N ALA A 81 -11.22 2.95 -2.71
CA ALA A 81 -12.56 2.44 -2.39
C ALA A 81 -13.41 3.57 -1.81
N PRO A 82 -14.73 3.67 -2.10
CA PRO A 82 -15.59 4.70 -1.54
C PRO A 82 -15.49 4.65 -0.02
N ALA A 83 -14.91 5.70 0.55
CA ALA A 83 -14.65 5.78 1.98
C ALA A 83 -15.99 5.82 2.73
N ALA A 84 -16.30 4.76 3.49
CA ALA A 84 -17.45 4.73 4.38
C ALA A 84 -17.32 5.65 5.61
N SER A 85 -16.30 6.50 5.65
CA SER A 85 -16.14 7.56 6.65
C SER A 85 -15.23 8.62 6.05
N ALA A 86 -15.72 9.87 6.04
CA ALA A 86 -14.91 11.01 5.66
C ALA A 86 -13.60 11.00 6.48
N PRO A 87 -12.44 11.31 5.87
CA PRO A 87 -11.21 11.44 6.63
C PRO A 87 -11.45 12.46 7.74
N ALA A 88 -11.23 12.07 8.99
CA ALA A 88 -11.26 12.98 10.11
C ALA A 88 -10.34 14.16 9.76
N ALA A 89 -10.85 15.39 9.85
CA ALA A 89 -10.10 16.60 9.59
C ALA A 89 -8.81 16.58 10.44
N GLY A 90 -7.72 16.15 9.82
CA GLY A 90 -6.53 15.70 10.51
C GLY A 90 -5.49 15.29 9.48
N HIS A 91 -4.26 15.71 9.73
CA HIS A 91 -3.08 15.53 8.89
C HIS A 91 -3.09 14.21 8.10
N ILE A 92 -3.13 14.30 6.76
CA ILE A 92 -3.04 13.12 5.88
C ILE A 92 -1.59 12.66 5.89
N PRO A 93 -1.29 11.43 6.37
CA PRO A 93 0.08 10.98 6.45
C PRO A 93 0.65 10.68 5.06
N PHE A 94 1.93 10.97 4.86
CA PHE A 94 2.68 10.45 3.73
C PHE A 94 2.90 8.94 3.88
N THR A 95 2.85 8.21 2.78
CA THR A 95 3.29 6.81 2.81
C THR A 95 4.79 6.74 3.12
N PRO A 96 5.28 5.64 3.73
CA PRO A 96 6.72 5.46 3.97
C PRO A 96 7.57 5.63 2.71
N LYS A 97 7.02 5.27 1.55
CA LYS A 97 7.62 5.43 0.23
C LYS A 97 7.77 6.89 -0.17
N THR A 98 6.67 7.64 -0.08
CA THR A 98 6.64 9.09 -0.36
C THR A 98 7.61 9.84 0.54
N LYS A 99 7.70 9.46 1.82
CA LYS A 99 8.65 10.07 2.76
C LYS A 99 10.10 9.89 2.30
N LYS A 100 10.49 8.68 1.84
CA LYS A 100 11.83 8.43 1.31
C LYS A 100 12.15 9.28 0.09
N VAL A 101 11.19 9.43 -0.82
CA VAL A 101 11.34 10.29 -2.01
C VAL A 101 11.59 11.74 -1.60
N LEU A 102 10.82 12.28 -0.65
CA LEU A 102 11.01 13.65 -0.16
C LEU A 102 12.39 13.84 0.52
N GLU A 103 12.85 12.85 1.27
CA GLU A 103 14.19 12.86 1.88
C GLU A 103 15.29 12.81 0.80
N ALA A 104 15.09 12.03 -0.26
CA ALA A 104 16.02 11.93 -1.39
C ALA A 104 16.09 13.23 -2.19
N SER A 105 14.96 13.89 -2.47
CA SER A 105 14.94 15.18 -3.18
C SER A 105 15.67 16.28 -2.41
N LEU A 106 15.57 16.26 -1.07
CA LEU A 106 16.34 17.18 -0.21
C LEU A 106 17.85 16.92 -0.32
N ARG A 107 18.28 15.65 -0.31
CA ARG A 107 19.70 15.30 -0.48
C ARG A 107 20.23 15.73 -1.84
N GLN A 108 19.46 15.52 -2.91
CA GLN A 108 19.85 15.94 -4.26
C GLN A 108 20.03 17.45 -4.36
N THR A 109 19.10 18.21 -3.78
CA THR A 109 19.17 19.68 -3.71
C THR A 109 20.45 20.14 -3.02
N ALA A 110 20.80 19.50 -1.88
CA ALA A 110 22.05 19.78 -1.17
C ALA A 110 23.32 19.38 -1.96
N LEU A 111 23.29 18.26 -2.70
CA LEU A 111 24.43 17.82 -3.52
C LEU A 111 24.68 18.74 -4.73
N LEU A 112 23.60 19.28 -5.32
CA LEU A 112 23.68 20.19 -6.46
C LEU A 112 23.93 21.66 -6.04
N GLY A 113 23.89 21.94 -4.73
CA GLY A 113 24.06 23.29 -4.19
C GLY A 113 22.88 24.21 -4.46
N HIS A 114 21.69 23.65 -4.73
CA HIS A 114 20.47 24.42 -4.90
C HIS A 114 19.86 24.76 -3.53
N GLU A 115 19.25 25.93 -3.41
CA GLU A 115 18.64 26.38 -2.14
C GLU A 115 17.19 25.90 -1.98
N GLU A 116 16.55 25.50 -3.08
CA GLU A 116 15.14 25.13 -3.11
C GLU A 116 14.88 23.80 -3.86
N ILE A 117 13.91 23.02 -3.34
CA ILE A 117 13.46 21.78 -3.98
C ILE A 117 12.50 22.13 -5.12
N GLY A 118 13.01 22.23 -6.34
CA GLY A 118 12.20 22.26 -7.57
C GLY A 118 11.54 20.92 -7.96
N THR A 119 10.64 20.98 -8.95
CA THR A 119 9.94 19.80 -9.50
C THR A 119 10.87 18.77 -10.13
N ASP A 120 12.04 19.21 -10.61
CA ASP A 120 13.10 18.33 -11.13
C ASP A 120 13.70 17.43 -10.06
N HIS A 121 13.99 17.97 -8.88
CA HIS A 121 14.53 17.18 -7.78
C HIS A 121 13.51 16.16 -7.28
N LEU A 122 12.23 16.53 -7.23
CA LEU A 122 11.17 15.58 -6.88
C LEU A 122 11.05 14.46 -7.91
N LEU A 123 11.11 14.80 -9.21
CA LEU A 123 11.07 13.80 -10.27
C LEU A 123 12.32 12.90 -10.25
N LEU A 124 13.51 13.47 -10.09
CA LEU A 124 14.75 12.71 -9.98
C LEU A 124 14.74 11.78 -8.77
N ALA A 125 14.28 12.26 -7.61
CA ALA A 125 14.15 11.45 -6.41
C ALA A 125 13.11 10.34 -6.57
N LEU A 126 12.03 10.58 -7.31
CA LEU A 126 11.08 9.53 -7.69
C LEU A 126 11.78 8.47 -8.54
N LEU A 127 12.51 8.86 -9.59
CA LEU A 127 13.18 7.90 -10.48
C LEU A 127 14.30 7.11 -9.79
N ASP A 128 14.96 7.70 -8.79
CA ASP A 128 16.05 7.09 -8.04
C ASP A 128 15.57 6.15 -6.92
N ASP A 129 14.34 6.33 -6.41
CA ASP A 129 13.78 5.40 -5.42
C ASP A 129 13.51 4.04 -6.09
N PRO A 130 14.24 2.96 -5.71
CA PRO A 130 14.10 1.64 -6.34
C PRO A 130 12.73 1.01 -6.09
N ALA A 131 11.91 1.64 -5.25
CA ALA A 131 10.55 1.22 -5.00
C ALA A 131 9.52 1.98 -5.85
N SER A 132 9.81 3.19 -6.36
CA SER A 132 8.81 4.08 -6.99
C SER A 132 8.18 3.51 -8.26
N THR A 133 8.93 2.67 -8.97
CA THR A 133 8.46 1.85 -10.07
C THR A 133 8.33 0.42 -9.56
N GLY A 134 7.31 -0.31 -10.02
CA GLY A 134 7.26 -1.77 -9.91
C GLY A 134 8.34 -2.45 -10.75
N ALA A 135 9.56 -1.93 -10.75
CA ALA A 135 10.75 -2.58 -11.27
C ALA A 135 11.44 -3.25 -10.09
N GLU A 136 10.89 -4.40 -9.69
CA GLU A 136 11.73 -5.46 -9.16
C GLU A 136 12.87 -5.69 -10.16
N ASN A 137 14.04 -5.10 -9.89
CA ASN A 137 15.27 -5.41 -10.61
C ASN A 137 16.02 -6.44 -9.77
N PRO A 138 15.81 -7.76 -9.99
CA PRO A 138 16.70 -8.76 -9.42
C PRO A 138 17.99 -8.74 -10.24
N HIS A 139 18.92 -7.86 -9.89
CA HIS A 139 20.30 -8.06 -10.31
C HIS A 139 20.94 -9.07 -9.33
N PRO A 140 21.20 -10.32 -9.75
CA PRO A 140 21.92 -11.26 -8.90
C PRO A 140 23.36 -10.78 -8.70
N PRO A 141 23.95 -10.95 -7.50
CA PRO A 141 25.39 -10.77 -7.34
C PRO A 141 26.12 -11.85 -8.16
N LEU A 142 27.16 -11.42 -8.89
CA LEU A 142 28.12 -12.31 -9.56
C LEU A 142 28.91 -13.15 -8.55
#